data_AF-A0A2B8BAR6-F1
#
_entry.id   AF-A0A2B8BAR6-F1
#
_cell.length_a   1.000
_cell.length_b   1.000
_cell.length_c   1.000
_cell.angle_alpha   90.00
_cell.angle_beta   90.00
_cell.angle_gamma   90.00
#
_symmetry.space_group_name_H-M   'P 1'
#
loop_
_entity.id
_entity.type
_entity.pdbx_description
1 polymer ?
#
loop_
_entity_poly.entity_id
_entity_poly.type
_entity_poly.pdbx_seq_one_letter_code
_entity_poly.pdbx_strand_id
1 'polypeptide(L)' 'MSGFKDAPPDDRSELTPEQESAIRIVANNLHRLNDAVVKAVEAGVTVELMRTARYHNETGNWGDQLTPVIRPGK' A
#
# COMPACT_ATOMS: atom_id res chain seq x y z
N MET A 1 -8.38 26.13 35.06
CA MET A 1 -7.29 25.58 34.23
C MET A 1 -7.86 24.42 33.44
N SER A 2 -8.02 24.56 32.13
CA SER A 2 -8.47 23.46 31.27
C SER A 2 -7.27 22.55 31.05
N GLY A 3 -7.32 21.34 31.61
CA GLY A 3 -6.27 20.34 31.45
C GLY A 3 -6.09 20.02 29.97
N PHE A 4 -4.86 20.16 29.50
CA PHE A 4 -4.42 19.52 28.27
C PHE A 4 -4.72 18.02 28.43
N LYS A 5 -5.65 17.49 27.64
CA LYS A 5 -5.73 16.04 27.44
C LYS A 5 -4.61 15.71 26.48
N ASP A 6 -3.65 14.92 26.94
CA ASP A 6 -2.64 14.36 26.06
C ASP A 6 -3.34 13.72 24.85
N ALA A 7 -2.77 13.92 23.66
CA ALA A 7 -3.21 13.19 22.48
C ALA A 7 -3.18 11.69 22.82
N PRO A 8 -4.18 10.90 22.40
CA PRO A 8 -4.13 9.45 22.57
C PRO A 8 -2.77 8.95 22.08
N PRO A 9 -2.13 8.00 22.79
CA PRO A 9 -0.83 7.48 22.37
C PRO A 9 -0.92 7.07 20.90
N ASP A 10 0.06 7.48 20.10
CA ASP A 10 0.18 7.08 18.71
C ASP A 10 0.15 5.55 18.67
N ASP A 11 -0.90 4.99 18.08
CA ASP A 11 -1.26 3.55 18.05
C ASP A 11 -0.21 2.68 17.33
N ARG A 12 0.89 3.31 16.92
CA ARG A 12 2.09 2.69 16.36
C ARG A 12 2.98 2.03 17.41
N SER A 13 2.71 2.24 18.70
CA SER A 13 3.50 1.64 19.79
C SER A 13 3.26 0.14 20.02
N GLU A 14 2.34 -0.49 19.28
CA GLU A 14 2.00 -1.91 19.43
C GLU A 14 2.50 -2.84 18.30
N LEU A 15 3.21 -2.31 17.29
CA LEU A 15 3.71 -3.14 16.19
C LEU A 15 4.99 -3.88 16.57
N THR A 16 5.07 -5.18 16.24
CA THR A 16 6.32 -5.92 16.40
C THR A 16 7.35 -5.46 15.34
N PRO A 17 8.66 -5.61 15.60
CA PRO A 17 9.70 -5.30 14.61
C PRO A 17 9.48 -5.97 13.25
N GLU A 18 8.94 -7.20 13.25
CA GLU A 18 8.61 -7.94 12.03
C GLU A 18 7.45 -7.29 11.27
N GLN A 19 6.41 -6.83 11.97
CA GLN A 19 5.29 -6.11 11.36
C GLN A 19 5.74 -4.78 10.77
N GLU A 20 6.59 -4.02 11.48
CA GLU A 20 7.18 -2.79 10.96
C GLU A 20 8.01 -3.05 9.70
N SER A 21 8.83 -4.11 9.71
CA SER A 21 9.63 -4.52 8.56
C SER A 21 8.73 -4.87 7.36
N ALA A 22 7.65 -5.64 7.58
CA ALA A 22 6.68 -5.99 6.54
C ALA A 22 6.00 -4.74 5.95
N ILE A 23 5.59 -3.78 6.79
CA ILE A 23 5.02 -2.50 6.35
C ILE A 23 6.00 -1.72 5.47
N ARG A 24 7.28 -1.63 5.89
CA ARG A 24 8.33 -0.96 5.10
C ARG A 24 8.53 -1.62 3.75
N ILE A 25 8.49 -2.96 3.69
CA ILE A 25 8.58 -3.70 2.42
C ILE A 25 7.41 -3.36 1.50
N VAL A 26 6.18 -3.34 2.02
CA VAL A 26 4.99 -2.97 1.23
C VAL A 26 5.11 -1.53 0.71
N ALA A 27 5.49 -0.57 1.56
CA ALA A 27 5.66 0.82 1.16
C ALA A 27 6.71 0.99 0.06
N ASN A 28 7.87 0.34 0.21
CA ASN A 28 8.94 0.39 -0.79
C ASN A 28 8.51 -0.22 -2.13
N ASN A 29 7.80 -1.35 -2.10
CA ASN A 29 7.31 -1.99 -3.32
C ASN A 29 6.21 -1.16 -4.00
N LEU A 30 5.34 -0.50 -3.23
CA LEU A 30 4.34 0.41 -3.77
C LEU A 30 4.99 1.62 -4.47
N HIS A 31 6.03 2.21 -3.89
CA HIS A 31 6.78 3.27 -4.56
C HIS A 31 7.40 2.81 -5.88
N ARG A 32 8.04 1.63 -5.90
CA ARG A 32 8.60 1.06 -7.14
C ARG A 32 7.52 0.78 -8.18
N LEU A 33 6.36 0.29 -7.76
CA LEU A 33 5.22 0.07 -8.65
C LEU A 33 4.74 1.40 -9.25
N ASN A 34 4.61 2.45 -8.44
CA ASN A 34 4.22 3.77 -8.93
C ASN A 34 5.24 4.33 -9.94
N ASP A 35 6.54 4.19 -9.68
CA ASP A 35 7.58 4.59 -10.64
C ASP A 35 7.48 3.80 -11.96
N ALA A 36 7.18 2.50 -11.89
CA ALA A 36 6.97 1.67 -13.07
C ALA A 36 5.71 2.09 -13.86
N VAL A 37 4.63 2.43 -13.16
CA VAL A 37 3.41 2.98 -13.77
C VAL A 37 3.72 4.28 -14.51
N VAL A 38 4.45 5.22 -13.89
CA VAL A 38 4.85 6.48 -14.52
C VAL A 38 5.63 6.21 -15.81
N LYS A 39 6.65 5.35 -15.77
CA LYS A 39 7.46 5.00 -16.96
C LYS A 39 6.62 4.38 -18.08
N ALA A 40 5.67 3.51 -17.74
CA ALA A 40 4.77 2.93 -18.72
C ALA A 40 3.87 4.00 -19.36
N VAL A 41 3.37 4.94 -18.57
CA VAL A 41 2.57 6.07 -19.08
C VAL A 41 3.40 7.00 -19.96
N GLU A 42 4.63 7.33 -19.57
CA GLU A 42 5.58 8.08 -20.40
C GLU A 42 5.90 7.39 -21.73
N ALA A 43 5.89 6.05 -21.75
CA ALA A 43 6.04 5.24 -22.95
C ALA A 43 4.76 5.16 -23.82
N GLY A 44 3.68 5.85 -23.44
CA GLY A 44 2.48 5.98 -24.24
C GLY A 44 1.43 4.88 -24.03
N VAL A 45 1.39 4.22 -22.87
CA VAL A 45 0.29 3.30 -22.51
C VAL A 45 -0.52 3.81 -21.32
N THR A 46 -1.81 3.48 -21.27
CA THR A 46 -2.64 3.67 -20.07
C THR A 46 -2.48 2.45 -19.17
N VAL A 47 -2.27 2.67 -17.88
CA VAL A 47 -2.17 1.64 -16.85
C VAL A 47 -3.25 1.82 -15.80
N GLU A 48 -4.01 0.77 -15.52
CA GLU A 48 -5.05 0.73 -14.48
C GLU A 48 -4.78 -0.46 -13.55
N LEU A 49 -4.74 -0.26 -12.23
CA LEU A 49 -4.58 -1.36 -11.27
C LEU A 49 -5.95 -1.82 -10.78
N MET A 50 -6.34 -3.04 -11.13
CA MET A 50 -7.59 -3.64 -10.68
C MET A 50 -7.36 -4.63 -9.56
N ARG A 51 -8.19 -4.59 -8.51
CA ARG A 51 -8.20 -5.65 -7.49
C ARG A 51 -8.83 -6.92 -8.05
N THR A 52 -8.09 -8.02 -7.97
CA THR A 52 -8.53 -9.34 -8.45
C THR A 52 -8.89 -10.29 -7.32
N ALA A 53 -8.26 -10.12 -6.16
CA ALA A 53 -8.52 -10.95 -4.98
C ALA A 53 -8.15 -10.21 -3.68
N ARG A 54 -8.47 -10.86 -2.55
CA ARG A 54 -7.88 -10.56 -1.26
C ARG A 54 -7.16 -11.79 -0.74
N TYR A 55 -5.94 -11.60 -0.28
CA TYR A 55 -5.27 -12.60 0.54
C TYR A 55 -5.79 -12.45 1.96
N HIS A 56 -6.17 -13.56 2.57
CA HIS A 56 -6.56 -13.64 3.98
C HIS A 56 -5.59 -14.56 4.70
N ASN A 57 -5.08 -14.15 5.86
CA ASN A 57 -4.15 -14.97 6.63
C ASN A 57 -4.84 -15.92 7.64
N GLU A 58 -6.17 -16.08 7.53
CA GLU A 58 -7.02 -16.89 8.40
C GLU A 58 -7.10 -16.44 9.88
N THR A 59 -6.35 -15.41 10.29
CA THR A 59 -6.39 -14.82 11.65
C THR A 59 -7.07 -13.45 11.69
N GLY A 60 -7.84 -13.10 10.65
CA GLY A 60 -8.57 -11.84 10.54
C GLY A 60 -7.87 -10.73 9.75
N ASN A 61 -6.61 -10.91 9.37
CA ASN A 61 -5.89 -9.92 8.54
C ASN A 61 -6.07 -10.25 7.06
N TRP A 62 -6.08 -9.20 6.23
CA TRP A 62 -6.21 -9.34 4.79
C TRP A 62 -5.49 -8.22 4.02
N GLY A 63 -5.22 -8.46 2.75
CA GLY A 63 -4.61 -7.49 1.84
C GLY A 63 -5.11 -7.66 0.41
N ASP A 64 -5.20 -6.56 -0.33
CA ASP A 64 -5.65 -6.57 -1.72
C ASP A 64 -4.54 -7.11 -2.65
N GLN A 65 -4.92 -7.97 -3.59
CA GLN A 65 -4.06 -8.41 -4.69
C GLN A 65 -4.52 -7.72 -5.98
N LEU A 66 -3.56 -7.11 -6.68
CA LEU A 66 -3.82 -6.25 -7.83
C LEU A 66 -3.27 -6.90 -9.11
N THR A 67 -3.92 -6.60 -10.23
CA THR A 67 -3.44 -6.92 -11.58
C THR A 67 -3.52 -5.67 -12.45
N PRO A 68 -2.46 -5.33 -13.21
CA PRO A 68 -2.51 -4.20 -14.11
C PRO A 68 -3.32 -4.56 -15.37
N VAL A 69 -4.19 -3.65 -15.79
CA VAL A 69 -4.81 -3.62 -17.11
C VAL A 69 -4.08 -2.55 -17.93
N ILE A 70 -3.50 -2.98 -19.03
CA ILE A 70 -2.69 -2.13 -19.92
C ILE A 70 -3.44 -1.91 -21.22
N ARG A 71 -3.54 -0.65 -21.66
CA ARG A 71 -4.18 -0.28 -22.94
C ARG A 71 -3.25 0.67 -23.72
N PRO A 72 -3.21 0.62 -25.07
CA PRO A 72 -2.51 1.63 -25.85
C PRO A 72 -2.97 3.05 -25.50
N GLY A 73 -2.05 4.01 -25.48
CA GLY A 73 -2.38 5.43 -25.41
C GLY A 73 -3.19 5.86 -26.64
N LYS A 74 -4.03 6.88 -26.47
CA LYS A 74 -4.77 7.49 -27.57
C LYS A 74 -3.87 8.39 -28.40
#